data_AF-A0A660XMZ3-F1
#
_entry.id   AF-A0A660XMZ3-F1
#
_cell.length_a   1.000
_cell.length_b   1.000
_cell.length_c   1.000
_cell.angle_alpha   90.00
_cell.angle_beta   90.00
_cell.angle_gamma   90.00
#
_symmetry.space_group_name_H-M   'P 1'
#
loop_
_entity.id
_entity.type
_entity.pdbx_description
1 polymer ?
#
loop_
_entity_poly.entity_id
_entity_poly.type
_entity_poly.pdbx_seq_one_letter_code
_entity_poly.pdbx_strand_id
1 'polypeptide(L)' 'RDAETGEEVWVNTLDRKFTKLYSEYVIERQNKFIKEARAMNLDLVQIDAGKSYVEPLVKFFKMRERRFR' A
#
# COMPACT_ATOMS: atom_id res chain seq x y z
N ARG A 1 3.45 5.22 -21.47
CA ARG A 1 1.99 5.33 -21.64
C ARG A 1 1.28 4.61 -20.50
N ASP A 2 0.67 5.34 -19.57
CA ASP A 2 -0.23 4.75 -18.58
C ASP A 2 -1.45 4.12 -19.28
N ALA A 3 -1.83 2.92 -18.85
CA ALA A 3 -2.88 2.13 -19.52
C ALA A 3 -4.30 2.63 -19.21
N GLU A 4 -4.46 3.44 -18.16
CA GLU A 4 -5.75 3.85 -17.62
C GLU A 4 -6.08 5.31 -17.96
N THR A 5 -5.09 6.21 -17.95
CA THR A 5 -5.28 7.66 -18.19
C THR A 5 -4.63 8.19 -19.47
N GLY A 6 -3.61 7.50 -20.01
CA GLY A 6 -2.87 7.94 -21.19
C GLY A 6 -1.87 9.08 -20.95
N GLU A 7 -1.71 9.55 -19.71
CA GLU A 7 -0.70 10.55 -19.35
C GLU A 7 0.72 9.94 -19.32
N GLU A 8 1.73 10.77 -19.59
CA GLU A 8 3.14 10.37 -19.54
C GLU A 8 3.96 11.36 -18.72
N VAL A 9 4.74 10.81 -17.78
CA VAL A 9 5.69 11.58 -16.97
C VAL A 9 7.07 10.96 -17.15
N TRP A 10 8.05 11.81 -17.42
CA TRP A 10 9.45 11.41 -17.49
C TRP A 10 10.08 11.42 -16.10
N VAL A 11 10.65 10.28 -15.70
CA VAL A 11 11.31 10.12 -14.39
C VAL A 11 12.71 9.59 -14.59
N ASN A 12 13.71 10.31 -14.06
CA ASN A 12 15.08 9.83 -14.02
C ASN A 12 15.31 8.96 -12.77
N THR A 13 15.29 7.64 -12.94
CA THR A 13 15.49 6.68 -11.84
C THR A 13 16.95 6.56 -11.38
N LEU A 14 17.90 7.12 -12.14
CA LEU A 14 19.33 7.14 -11.79
C LEU A 14 19.68 8.25 -10.80
N ASP A 15 18.81 9.25 -10.63
CA ASP A 15 18.97 10.25 -9.59
C ASP A 15 18.69 9.61 -8.22
N ARG A 16 19.76 9.31 -7.49
CA ARG A 16 19.69 8.70 -6.15
C ARG A 16 18.99 9.59 -5.13
N LYS A 17 19.10 10.92 -5.25
CA LYS A 17 18.45 11.85 -4.33
C LYS A 17 16.94 11.82 -4.57
N PHE A 18 16.53 11.89 -5.83
CA PHE A 18 15.14 11.75 -6.22
C PHE A 18 14.54 10.42 -5.75
N THR A 19 15.18 9.30 -6.07
CA THR A 19 14.69 7.95 -5.70
C THR A 19 14.56 7.79 -4.19
N LYS A 20 15.51 8.32 -3.40
CA LYS A 20 15.44 8.31 -1.94
C LYS A 20 14.23 9.11 -1.43
N LEU A 21 14.11 10.37 -1.85
CA LEU A 21 12.99 11.23 -1.43
C LEU A 21 11.64 10.65 -1.83
N TYR A 22 11.55 10.06 -3.02
CA TYR A 22 10.34 9.39 -3.48
C TYR A 22 9.99 8.17 -2.63
N SER A 23 10.99 7.36 -2.26
CA SER A 23 10.77 6.21 -1.37
C SER A 23 10.27 6.62 0.02
N GLU A 24 10.84 7.68 0.59
CA GLU A 24 10.40 8.26 1.87
C GLU A 24 8.96 8.78 1.76
N TYR A 25 8.66 9.52 0.69
CA TYR A 25 7.30 10.02 0.41
C TYR A 25 6.27 8.89 0.30
N VAL A 26 6.57 7.80 -0.41
CA VAL A 26 5.65 6.66 -0.56
C VAL A 26 5.40 5.98 0.80
N ILE A 27 6.44 5.81 1.61
CA ILE A 27 6.33 5.23 2.96
C ILE A 27 5.47 6.13 3.86
N GLU A 28 5.72 7.43 3.86
CA GLU A 28 4.93 8.39 4.64
C GLU A 28 3.46 8.40 4.22
N ARG A 29 3.20 8.41 2.91
CA ARG A 29 1.84 8.33 2.35
C ARG A 29 1.13 7.06 2.78
N GLN A 30 1.81 5.91 2.72
CA GLN A 30 1.25 4.63 3.16
C GLN A 30 0.93 4.64 4.66
N ASN A 31 1.85 5.14 5.49
CA ASN A 31 1.65 5.23 6.94
C ASN A 31 0.50 6.16 7.30
N LYS A 32 0.38 7.29 6.59
CA LYS A 32 -0.75 8.23 6.73
C LYS A 32 -2.07 7.54 6.43
N PHE A 33 -2.17 6.85 5.30
CA PHE A 33 -3.37 6.09 4.93
C PHE A 33 -3.74 5.05 5.99
N ILE A 34 -2.77 4.26 6.47
CA ILE A 34 -3.01 3.26 7.53
C ILE A 34 -3.53 3.92 8.81
N LYS A 35 -2.95 5.05 9.19
CA LYS A 35 -3.37 5.81 10.39
C LYS A 35 -4.81 6.31 10.25
N GLU A 36 -5.15 6.90 9.11
CA GLU A 36 -6.50 7.42 8.82
C GLU A 36 -7.55 6.30 8.78
N ALA A 37 -7.26 5.20 8.09
CA ALA A 37 -8.13 4.04 8.03
C ALA A 37 -8.41 3.45 9.44
N ARG A 38 -7.38 3.34 10.29
CA ARG A 38 -7.53 2.89 11.68
C ARG A 38 -8.37 3.84 12.50
N ALA A 39 -8.21 5.16 12.34
CA ALA A 39 -9.03 6.15 13.01
C ALA A 39 -10.52 6.04 12.62
N MET A 40 -10.80 5.60 11.40
CA MET A 40 -12.15 5.32 10.90
C MET A 40 -12.66 3.90 11.24
N ASN A 41 -11.93 3.11 12.04
CA ASN A 41 -12.24 1.71 12.36
C ASN A 41 -12.35 0.79 11.13
N LEU A 42 -11.63 1.11 10.05
CA LEU A 42 -11.55 0.25 8.87
C LEU A 42 -10.51 -0.85 9.10
N ASP A 43 -10.90 -2.10 8.87
CA ASP A 43 -9.98 -3.22 8.84
C ASP A 43 -9.19 -3.21 7.51
N LEU A 44 -7.86 -3.28 7.59
CA LEU A 44 -6.97 -3.26 6.43
C LEU A 44 -6.30 -4.61 6.19
N VAL A 45 -6.14 -4.98 4.92
CA VAL A 45 -5.28 -6.08 4.48
C VAL A 45 -4.27 -5.56 3.46
N GLN A 46 -2.98 -5.84 3.71
CA GLN A 46 -1.91 -5.46 2.80
C GLN A 46 -1.58 -6.62 1.86
N ILE A 47 -1.55 -6.35 0.57
CA ILE A 47 -1.26 -7.33 -0.49
C ILE A 47 -0.14 -6.76 -1.35
N ASP A 48 0.94 -7.53 -1.52
CA ASP A 48 2.06 -7.17 -2.39
C ASP A 48 1.92 -7.92 -3.73
N ALA A 49 2.03 -7.22 -4.86
CA ALA A 49 1.86 -7.81 -6.20
C ALA A 49 2.87 -8.93 -6.53
N GLY A 50 3.98 -9.02 -5.81
CA GLY A 50 5.01 -10.06 -5.98
C GLY A 50 4.94 -11.21 -4.98
N LYS A 51 3.94 -11.25 -4.10
CA LYS A 51 3.79 -12.29 -3.08
C LYS A 51 2.41 -12.92 -3.15
N SER A 52 2.28 -14.13 -2.59
CA SER A 52 0.98 -14.79 -2.48
C SER A 52 0.03 -13.96 -1.61
N TYR A 53 -1.13 -13.62 -2.16
CA TYR A 53 -2.20 -12.92 -1.44
C TYR A 53 -3.01 -13.86 -0.53
N VAL A 54 -2.84 -15.18 -0.65
CA VAL A 54 -3.62 -16.17 0.10
C VAL A 54 -3.36 -16.05 1.60
N GLU A 55 -2.09 -16.01 2.00
CA GLU A 55 -1.71 -15.91 3.42
C GLU A 55 -2.24 -14.64 4.11
N PRO A 56 -2.06 -13.41 3.56
CA PRO A 56 -2.60 -12.21 4.19
C PRO A 56 -4.13 -12.21 4.27
N LEU A 57 -4.83 -12.75 3.26
CA LEU A 57 -6.30 -12.87 3.31
C LEU A 57 -6.75 -13.85 4.40
N VAL A 58 -6.13 -15.03 4.51
CA VAL A 58 -6.48 -16.02 5.56
C VAL A 58 -6.27 -15.41 6.95
N LYS A 59 -5.16 -14.71 7.18
CA LYS A 59 -4.90 -14.01 8.45
C LYS A 59 -5.96 -12.95 8.74
N PHE A 60 -6.33 -12.16 7.74
CA PHE A 60 -7.35 -11.12 7.86
C PHE A 60 -8.72 -11.68 8.26
N PHE A 61 -9.19 -12.73 7.59
CA PHE A 61 -10.48 -13.33 7.92
C PHE A 61 -10.49 -13.98 9.31
N LYS A 62 -9.41 -14.65 9.72
CA LYS A 62 -9.27 -15.19 11.09
C LYS A 62 -9.30 -14.10 12.17
N MET A 63 -8.65 -12.96 11.91
CA MET A 63 -8.70 -11.81 12.81
C MET A 63 -10.14 -11.30 12.96
N ARG A 64 -10.86 -11.16 11.84
CA ARG A 64 -12.27 -10.74 11.85
C ARG A 64 -13.17 -11.73 12.57
N GLU A 65 -13.02 -13.02 12.31
CA GLU A 65 -13.79 -14.08 12.98
C GLU A 65 -13.69 -13.95 14.52
N ARG A 66 -12.46 -13.76 15.05
CA ARG A 66 -12.24 -13.56 16.49
C ARG A 66 -12.88 -12.31 17.08
N ARG A 67 -13.16 -11.29 16.26
CA ARG A 67 -13.77 -10.02 16.68
C ARG A 67 -15.30 -10.11 16.73
N PHE A 68 -15.89 -11.01 15.95
CA PHE A 68 -17.35 -11.22 15.87
C PHE A 68 -17.86 -12.41 16.70
N ARG A 69 -16.95 -13.13 17.36
CA ARG A 69 -17.26 -14.24 18.26
C ARG A 69 -17.21 -13.77 19.70
#